data_AF-A0A7S4QCG8-F1
#
_entry.id   AF-A0A7S4QCG8-F1
#
_cell.length_a   1.000
_cell.length_b   1.000
_cell.length_c   1.000
_cell.angle_alpha   90.00
_cell.angle_beta   90.00
_cell.angle_gamma   90.00
#
_symmetry.space_group_name_H-M   'P 1'
#
loop_
_entity.id
_entity.type
_entity.pdbx_description
1 polymer ?
#
loop_
_entity_poly.entity_id
_entity_poly.type
_entity_poly.pdbx_seq_one_letter_code
_entity_poly.pdbx_strand_id
1 'polypeptide(L)'
;NILRVTDFCRAFIVLEDIPALLAIIELVWVSLGPSVRRIKLSTLKSGNDSLPGGYRDCKINIDVSGHICEIQLHLSCMWNICKNTGYKCYSDWLEYSLGLCDYSVYLLNGID
;
A
#
# COMPACT_ATOMS: atom_id res chain seq x y z
N ASN A 1 0.06 -24.29 4.90
CA ASN A 1 -0.23 -22.85 4.79
C ASN A 1 0.15 -22.40 3.39
N ILE A 2 -0.80 -22.39 2.46
CA ILE A 2 -0.61 -21.92 1.09
C ILE A 2 -0.28 -20.41 1.15
N LEU A 3 0.77 -19.99 0.44
CA LEU A 3 1.16 -18.60 0.26
C LEU A 3 -0.09 -17.76 -0.07
N ARG A 4 -0.57 -16.95 0.87
CA ARG A 4 -1.78 -16.13 0.70
C ARG A 4 -1.42 -14.92 -0.16
N VAL A 5 -1.41 -15.09 -1.47
CA VAL A 5 -1.32 -13.96 -2.41
C VAL A 5 -2.53 -13.06 -2.16
N THR A 6 -2.28 -11.84 -1.68
CA THR A 6 -3.33 -10.86 -1.33
C THR A 6 -3.71 -9.95 -2.50
N ASP A 7 -3.04 -10.11 -3.63
CA ASP A 7 -3.08 -9.26 -4.81
C ASP A 7 -2.99 -10.10 -6.10
N PHE A 8 -3.71 -11.22 -6.14
CA PHE A 8 -3.70 -12.17 -7.26
C PHE A 8 -4.00 -11.47 -8.60
N CYS A 9 -4.93 -10.51 -8.56
CA CYS A 9 -5.12 -9.50 -9.60
C CYS A 9 -5.16 -8.12 -8.94
N ARG A 10 -4.63 -7.11 -9.62
CA ARG A 10 -4.59 -5.73 -9.14
C ARG A 10 -5.21 -4.78 -10.15
N ALA A 11 -6.21 -4.02 -9.70
CA ALA A 11 -6.71 -2.84 -10.38
C ALA A 11 -6.10 -1.58 -9.77
N PHE A 12 -5.85 -0.58 -10.61
CA PHE A 12 -5.24 0.69 -10.22
C PHE A 12 -6.11 1.84 -10.73
N ILE A 13 -6.54 2.72 -9.83
CA ILE A 13 -7.45 3.82 -10.13
C ILE A 13 -6.86 5.12 -9.58
N VAL A 14 -6.74 6.12 -10.43
CA VAL A 14 -6.33 7.49 -10.05
C VAL A 14 -7.57 8.38 -10.02
N LEU A 15 -7.70 9.15 -8.94
CA LEU A 15 -8.85 9.99 -8.64
C LEU A 15 -8.36 11.42 -8.43
N GLU A 16 -9.14 12.41 -8.87
CA GLU A 16 -8.70 13.81 -8.78
C GLU A 16 -8.68 14.33 -7.35
N ASP A 17 -9.65 13.92 -6.53
CA ASP A 17 -9.85 14.48 -5.20
C ASP A 17 -10.31 13.45 -4.15
N ILE A 18 -10.29 13.89 -2.88
CA ILE A 18 -10.69 13.08 -1.72
C ILE A 18 -12.17 12.66 -1.79
N PRO A 19 -13.14 13.55 -2.15
CA PRO A 19 -14.53 13.14 -2.33
C PRO A 19 -14.71 11.96 -3.29
N ALA A 20 -14.06 11.97 -4.45
CA ALA A 20 -14.11 10.86 -5.40
C ALA A 20 -13.53 9.57 -4.81
N LEU A 21 -12.45 9.66 -4.04
CA LEU A 21 -11.87 8.53 -3.31
C LEU A 21 -12.85 7.92 -2.30
N LEU A 22 -13.51 8.75 -1.50
CA LEU A 22 -14.50 8.30 -0.53
C LEU A 22 -15.71 7.67 -1.23
N ALA A 23 -16.17 8.27 -2.33
CA ALA A 23 -17.29 7.75 -3.12
C ALA A 23 -17.00 6.36 -3.70
N ILE A 24 -15.78 6.10 -4.18
CA ILE A 24 -15.39 4.77 -4.66
C ILE A 24 -15.36 3.75 -3.52
N ILE A 25 -14.85 4.13 -2.34
CA ILE A 25 -14.86 3.24 -1.16
C ILE A 25 -16.29 2.87 -0.79
N GLU A 26 -17.19 3.84 -0.76
CA GLU A 26 -18.61 3.62 -0.47
C GLU A 26 -19.26 2.73 -1.54
N LEU A 27 -19.03 3.01 -2.82
CA LEU A 27 -19.56 2.21 -3.93
C LEU A 27 -19.11 0.76 -3.86
N VAL A 28 -17.83 0.53 -3.57
CA VAL A 28 -17.27 -0.81 -3.40
C VAL A 28 -17.89 -1.51 -2.19
N TRP A 29 -18.06 -0.80 -1.07
CA TRP A 29 -18.70 -1.37 0.12
C TRP A 29 -20.16 -1.78 -0.15
N VAL A 30 -20.93 -0.91 -0.82
CA VAL A 30 -22.34 -1.18 -1.16
C VAL A 30 -22.46 -2.33 -2.16
N SER A 31 -21.60 -2.36 -3.19
CA SER A 31 -21.73 -3.31 -4.29
C SER A 31 -21.08 -4.67 -3.99
N LEU A 32 -19.98 -4.67 -3.24
CA LEU A 32 -19.10 -5.83 -3.04
C LEU A 32 -18.86 -6.17 -1.57
N GLY A 33 -19.57 -5.53 -0.62
CA GLY A 33 -19.38 -5.66 0.82
C GLY A 33 -19.10 -7.08 1.33
N PRO A 34 -19.90 -8.12 0.96
CA PRO A 34 -19.65 -9.50 1.37
C PRO A 34 -18.31 -10.09 0.91
N SER A 35 -17.77 -9.59 -0.19
CA SER A 35 -16.47 -9.97 -0.75
C SER A 35 -15.32 -9.13 -0.20
N VAL A 36 -15.58 -7.98 0.43
CA VAL A 36 -14.51 -7.13 0.98
C VAL A 36 -13.87 -7.84 2.16
N ARG A 37 -12.55 -8.05 2.08
CA ARG A 37 -11.75 -8.65 3.15
C ARG A 37 -11.01 -7.60 3.97
N ARG A 38 -10.60 -6.50 3.33
CA ARG A 38 -9.81 -5.44 3.98
C ARG A 38 -9.92 -4.13 3.22
N ILE A 39 -10.00 -3.03 3.96
CA ILE A 39 -9.75 -1.67 3.46
C ILE A 39 -8.59 -1.09 4.27
N LYS A 40 -7.52 -0.67 3.61
CA LYS A 40 -6.36 -0.02 4.21
C LYS A 40 -6.21 1.38 3.63
N LEU A 41 -6.47 2.40 4.43
CA LEU A 41 -6.20 3.79 4.11
C LEU A 41 -4.86 4.18 4.72
N SER A 42 -3.81 4.34 3.90
CA SER A 42 -2.55 4.93 4.35
C SER A 42 -2.61 6.47 4.33
N THR A 43 -3.68 7.06 3.77
CA THR A 43 -3.96 8.50 3.68
C THR A 43 -4.52 9.14 4.95
N LEU A 44 -5.23 8.40 5.80
CA LEU A 44 -6.09 8.99 6.84
C LEU A 44 -5.70 8.69 8.30
N LYS A 45 -4.48 8.22 8.58
CA LYS A 45 -4.12 7.87 9.96
C LYS A 45 -3.49 9.02 10.74
N SER A 46 -4.11 9.32 11.89
CA SER A 46 -3.57 10.05 13.04
C SER A 46 -2.34 9.39 13.69
N GLY A 47 -1.90 8.24 13.18
CA GLY A 47 -0.63 7.57 13.52
C GLY A 47 0.31 7.68 12.33
N ASN A 48 1.37 8.45 12.52
CA ASN A 48 2.16 9.19 11.53
C ASN A 48 3.14 8.35 10.68
N ASP A 49 2.88 7.07 10.44
CA ASP A 49 3.81 6.23 9.69
C ASP A 49 3.48 6.30 8.20
N SER A 50 3.99 7.36 7.59
CA SER A 50 4.11 7.46 6.15
C SER A 50 4.80 6.23 5.60
N LEU A 51 4.24 5.62 4.55
CA LEU A 51 5.03 4.65 3.79
C LEU A 51 6.28 5.36 3.24
N PRO A 52 7.43 4.67 3.20
CA PRO A 52 8.65 5.19 2.59
C PRO A 52 8.37 5.79 1.20
N GLY A 53 8.95 6.96 0.93
CA GLY A 53 8.69 7.71 -0.31
C GLY A 53 7.40 8.55 -0.31
N GLY A 54 6.75 8.73 0.84
CA GLY A 54 5.54 9.57 0.94
C GLY A 54 4.30 8.92 0.33
N TYR A 55 4.33 7.60 0.11
CA TYR A 55 3.26 6.87 -0.54
C TYR A 55 1.99 6.90 0.33
N ARG A 56 0.89 7.24 -0.33
CA ARG A 56 -0.40 7.52 0.29
C ARG A 56 -1.46 7.00 -0.68
N ASP A 57 -2.11 5.93 -0.26
CA ASP A 57 -2.96 5.09 -1.08
C ASP A 57 -4.09 4.45 -0.26
N CYS A 58 -5.18 4.13 -0.93
CA CYS A 58 -6.20 3.25 -0.38
C CYS A 58 -6.12 1.91 -1.08
N LYS A 59 -5.94 0.83 -0.32
CA LYS A 59 -5.98 -0.54 -0.84
C LYS A 59 -7.23 -1.23 -0.34
N ILE A 60 -8.02 -1.79 -1.25
CA ILE A 60 -9.18 -2.60 -0.96
C ILE A 60 -8.88 -4.03 -1.43
N ASN A 61 -8.88 -4.99 -0.52
CA ASN A 61 -8.77 -6.39 -0.86
C ASN A 61 -10.16 -7.02 -0.92
N ILE A 62 -10.46 -7.69 -2.03
CA ILE A 62 -11.75 -8.35 -2.29
C ILE A 62 -11.52 -9.82 -2.66
N ASP A 63 -12.44 -10.69 -2.26
CA ASP A 63 -12.47 -12.10 -2.65
C ASP A 63 -13.25 -12.28 -3.95
N VAL A 64 -12.58 -12.80 -4.97
CA VAL A 64 -13.14 -13.10 -6.28
C VAL A 64 -12.81 -14.56 -6.59
N SER A 65 -13.83 -15.41 -6.56
CA SER A 65 -13.71 -16.84 -6.86
C SER A 65 -12.65 -17.58 -6.03
N GLY A 66 -12.48 -17.22 -4.76
CA GLY A 66 -11.50 -17.84 -3.86
C GLY A 66 -10.09 -17.23 -3.96
N HIS A 67 -9.91 -16.21 -4.80
CA HIS A 67 -8.67 -15.45 -4.92
C HIS A 67 -8.84 -14.06 -4.33
N ILE A 68 -7.83 -13.60 -3.59
CA ILE A 68 -7.82 -12.22 -3.09
C ILE A 68 -7.25 -11.31 -4.18
N CYS A 69 -8.08 -10.40 -4.66
CA CYS A 69 -7.71 -9.33 -5.59
C CYS A 69 -7.59 -8.00 -4.84
N GLU A 70 -6.85 -7.05 -5.42
CA GLU A 70 -6.58 -5.75 -4.84
C GLU A 70 -7.05 -4.62 -5.76
N ILE A 71 -7.76 -3.64 -5.21
CA ILE A 71 -8.05 -2.36 -5.85
C ILE A 71 -7.22 -1.30 -5.14
N GLN A 72 -6.30 -0.65 -5.87
CA GLN A 72 -5.50 0.46 -5.38
C GLN A 72 -6.08 1.78 -5.88
N LEU A 73 -6.42 2.67 -4.95
CA LEU A 73 -6.91 4.01 -5.22
C LEU A 73 -5.84 5.04 -4.85
N HIS A 74 -5.60 5.96 -5.77
CA HIS A 74 -4.61 7.04 -5.62
C HIS A 74 -5.23 8.39 -5.91
N LEU A 75 -4.82 9.40 -5.15
CA LEU A 75 -5.09 10.79 -5.54
C LEU A 75 -4.10 11.23 -6.62
N SER A 76 -4.57 11.95 -7.63
CA SER A 76 -3.80 12.42 -8.78
C SER A 76 -2.55 13.19 -8.35
N CYS A 77 -2.68 14.10 -7.38
CA CYS A 77 -1.57 14.85 -6.82
C CYS A 77 -0.49 13.95 -6.17
N MET A 78 -0.91 12.89 -5.48
CA MET A 78 0.00 11.95 -4.83
C MET A 78 0.62 10.98 -5.83
N TRP A 79 -0.16 10.55 -6.81
CA TRP A 79 0.32 9.70 -7.90
C TRP A 79 1.41 10.39 -8.72
N ASN A 80 1.24 11.67 -9.04
CA ASN A 80 2.24 12.43 -9.78
C ASN A 80 3.59 12.51 -9.04
N ILE A 81 3.56 12.62 -7.71
CA ILE A 81 4.78 12.55 -6.88
C ILE A 81 5.38 11.14 -6.96
N CYS A 82 4.56 10.10 -6.77
CA CYS A 82 5.00 8.71 -6.78
C CYS A 82 5.60 8.29 -8.13
N LYS A 83 4.99 8.70 -9.23
CA LYS A 83 5.41 8.37 -10.60
C LYS A 83 6.77 8.96 -10.94
N ASN A 84 7.05 10.17 -10.46
CA ASN A 84 8.27 10.90 -10.84
C ASN A 84 9.47 10.54 -9.95
N THR A 85 9.27 10.40 -8.64
CA THR A 85 10.37 10.19 -7.69
C THR A 85 10.11 9.06 -6.69
N GLY A 86 8.88 8.56 -6.58
CA GLY A 86 8.46 7.59 -5.57
C GLY A 86 9.21 6.26 -5.63
N TYR A 87 9.43 5.68 -6.82
CA TYR A 87 10.19 4.44 -6.96
C TYR A 87 11.65 4.61 -6.53
N LYS A 88 12.27 5.73 -6.91
CA LYS A 88 13.65 6.04 -6.50
C LYS A 88 13.74 6.21 -4.99
N CYS A 89 12.87 7.03 -4.38
CA CYS A 89 12.86 7.21 -2.93
C CYS A 89 12.57 5.91 -2.17
N TYR A 90 11.73 5.03 -2.73
CA TYR A 90 11.47 3.70 -2.18
C TYR A 90 12.70 2.78 -2.29
N SER A 91 13.37 2.77 -3.44
CA SER A 91 14.60 1.99 -3.67
C SER A 91 15.72 2.44 -2.74
N ASP A 92 15.97 3.75 -2.68
CA ASP A 92 16.99 4.35 -1.81
C ASP A 92 16.70 4.03 -0.33
N TRP A 93 15.42 4.07 0.09
CA TRP A 93 15.04 3.69 1.44
C TRP A 93 15.19 2.19 1.71
N LEU A 94 14.84 1.33 0.76
CA LEU A 94 15.03 -0.12 0.89
C LEU A 94 16.50 -0.46 1.04
N GLU A 95 17.37 0.08 0.17
CA GLU A 95 18.82 -0.11 0.25
C GLU A 95 19.37 0.37 1.60
N TYR A 96 18.95 1.55 2.06
CA TYR A 96 19.33 2.05 3.38
C TYR A 96 18.84 1.14 4.52
N SER A 97 17.59 0.67 4.45
CA SER A 97 17.01 -0.21 5.47
C SER A 97 17.70 -1.57 5.54
N LEU A 98 18.08 -2.14 4.39
CA LEU A 98 18.84 -3.39 4.30
C LEU A 98 20.26 -3.19 4.86
N GLY A 99 20.90 -2.06 4.57
CA GLY A 99 22.20 -1.72 5.15
C GLY A 99 22.17 -1.57 6.67
N LEU A 100 21.09 -1.02 7.23
CA LEU A 100 20.87 -0.98 8.68
C LEU A 100 20.63 -2.37 9.28
N CYS A 101 19.88 -3.23 8.59
CA CYS A 101 19.68 -4.61 9.01
C CYS A 101 21.00 -5.38 9.01
N ASP A 102 21.82 -5.27 7.96
CA ASP A 102 23.14 -5.90 7.90
C ASP A 102 24.03 -5.41 9.04
N TYR A 103 24.08 -4.09 9.30
CA TYR A 103 24.86 -3.53 10.40
C TYR A 103 24.40 -4.03 11.78
N SER A 104 23.09 -4.23 11.99
CA SER A 104 22.56 -4.80 13.22
C SER A 104 22.91 -6.28 13.42
N VAL A 105 23.03 -7.05 12.34
CA VAL A 105 23.48 -8.44 12.37
C VAL A 105 24.98 -8.53 12.71
N TYR A 106 25.81 -7.61 12.18
CA TYR A 106 27.22 -7.53 12.56
C TYR A 106 27.44 -7.10 14.02
N LEU A 107 26.61 -6.18 14.54
CA LEU A 107 26.67 -5.76 15.95
C LEU A 107 26.26 -6.87 16.92
N LEU A 108 25.31 -7.73 16.54
CA LEU A 108 24.89 -8.86 17.37
C LEU A 108 25.87 -10.04 17.32
N ASN A 109 26.58 -10.23 16.20
CA ASN A 109 27.62 -11.27 16.07
C ASN A 109 29.00 -10.82 16.59
N GLY A 110 29.16 -9.55 16.97
CA GLY A 110 30.39 -8.99 17.57
C GLY A 110 30.34 -8.84 19.09
N ILE A 111 29.25 -9.31 19.72
CA ILE A 111 29.14 -9.45 21.18
C ILE A 111 29.18 -10.94 21.50
N ASP A 112 30.38 -11.52 21.40
CA ASP A 112 30.82 -12.71 22.11
C ASP A 112 32.19 -12.39 22.76
#